data_AF-A0A951G3V8-F1
#
_entry.id   AF-A0A951G3V8-F1
#
_cell.length_a   1.000
_cell.length_b   1.000
_cell.length_c   1.000
_cell.angle_alpha   90.00
_cell.angle_beta   90.00
_cell.angle_gamma   90.00
#
_symmetry.space_group_name_H-M   'P 1'
#
loop_
_entity.id
_entity.type
_entity.pdbx_description
1 polymer ?
#
loop_
_entity_poly.entity_id
_entity_poly.type
_entity_poly.pdbx_seq_one_letter_code
_entity_poly.pdbx_strand_id
1 'polypeptide(L)' 'MNARDWLGAYAEKLGTTPLSNEEFKAILDLAAEAAHASERVAAPAACWVAARAGVDLDEALRAAREVGEPGG' A
#
# COMPACT_ATOMS: atom_id res chain seq x y z
N MET A 1 19.30 -1.38 -10.89
CA MET A 1 18.52 -0.57 -9.95
C MET A 1 17.54 -1.50 -9.26
N ASN A 2 17.53 -1.54 -7.92
CA ASN A 2 16.55 -2.34 -7.19
C ASN A 2 15.20 -1.58 -7.08
N ALA A 3 14.17 -2.20 -6.51
CA ALA A 3 12.84 -1.59 -6.38
C ALA A 3 12.85 -0.29 -5.56
N ARG A 4 13.63 -0.22 -4.47
CA ARG A 4 13.73 0.97 -3.62
C ARG A 4 14.40 2.13 -4.34
N ASP A 5 15.52 1.86 -5.00
CA ASP A 5 16.25 2.87 -5.77
C ASP A 5 15.37 3.45 -6.88
N TRP A 6 14.61 2.58 -7.57
CA TRP A 6 13.72 3.01 -8.65
C TRP A 6 12.57 3.87 -8.13
N LEU A 7 11.95 3.47 -7.01
CA LEU A 7 10.86 4.25 -6.39
C LEU A 7 11.36 5.59 -5.84
N GLY A 8 12.58 5.65 -5.31
CA GLY A 8 13.20 6.92 -4.89
C GLY A 8 13.36 7.88 -6.06
N ALA A 9 13.96 7.43 -7.16
CA ALA A 9 14.11 8.25 -8.37
C ALA A 9 12.75 8.63 -8.99
N TYR A 10 11.75 7.75 -8.90
CA TYR A 10 10.40 8.03 -9.36
C TYR A 10 9.71 9.09 -8.51
N ALA A 11 9.83 9.01 -7.17
CA ALA A 11 9.32 9.99 -6.24
C ALA A 11 9.92 11.38 -6.51
N GLU A 12 11.24 11.46 -6.65
CA GLU A 12 11.93 12.70 -7.01
C GLU A 12 11.41 13.29 -8.32
N LYS A 13 11.22 12.45 -9.35
CA LYS A 13 10.70 12.90 -10.65
C LYS A 13 9.26 13.41 -10.59
N LEU A 14 8.46 12.90 -9.65
CA LEU A 14 7.10 13.37 -9.39
C LEU A 14 7.05 14.55 -8.40
N GLY A 15 8.19 15.00 -7.87
CA GLY A 15 8.24 16.08 -6.89
C GLY A 15 7.71 15.70 -5.51
N THR A 16 7.75 14.40 -5.16
CA THR A 16 7.36 13.89 -3.85
C THR A 16 8.57 13.34 -3.08
N THR A 17 8.40 13.11 -1.79
CA THR A 17 9.42 12.54 -0.92
C THR A 17 9.58 11.04 -1.19
N PRO A 18 10.82 10.53 -1.28
CA PRO A 18 11.06 9.08 -1.32
C PRO A 18 10.45 8.37 -0.11
N LEU A 19 9.92 7.17 -0.34
CA LEU A 19 9.37 6.31 0.71
C LEU A 19 10.44 5.94 1.74
N SER A 20 10.12 6.10 3.02
CA SER A 20 10.87 5.51 4.12
C SER A 20 10.85 3.98 4.08
N ASN A 21 11.65 3.33 4.91
CA ASN A 21 11.62 1.87 5.06
C ASN A 21 10.27 1.39 5.60
N GLU A 22 9.69 2.14 6.53
CA GLU A 22 8.45 1.81 7.22
C GLU A 22 7.24 1.93 6.28
N GLU A 23 7.13 3.05 5.55
CA GLU A 23 6.07 3.23 4.56
C GLU A 23 6.12 2.18 3.46
N PHE A 24 7.34 1.87 2.97
CA PHE A 24 7.50 0.83 1.96
C PHE A 24 7.01 -0.53 2.46
N LYS A 25 7.35 -0.88 3.71
CA LYS A 25 6.86 -2.12 4.33
C LYS A 25 5.34 -2.12 4.48
N ALA A 26 4.76 -1.04 4.99
CA ALA A 26 3.32 -0.93 5.20
C ALA A 26 2.51 -0.99 3.89
N ILE A 27 3.01 -0.40 2.79
CA ILE A 27 2.41 -0.52 1.46
C ILE A 27 2.41 -1.98 0.99
N LEU A 28 3.49 -2.72 1.21
CA LEU A 28 3.56 -4.14 0.85
C LEU A 28 2.63 -5.00 1.71
N ASP A 29 2.54 -4.70 3.01
CA ASP A 29 1.65 -5.41 3.93
C ASP A 29 0.17 -5.17 3.53
N LEU A 30 -0.21 -3.94 3.16
CA LEU A 30 -1.53 -3.61 2.61
C LEU A 30 -1.81 -4.35 1.29
N ALA A 31 -0.85 -4.33 0.36
CA ALA A 31 -0.97 -5.01 -0.92
C ALA A 31 -1.15 -6.53 -0.74
N ALA A 32 -0.41 -7.13 0.19
CA ALA A 32 -0.50 -8.55 0.51
C ALA A 32 -1.87 -8.89 1.11
N GLU A 33 -2.36 -8.09 2.07
CA GLU A 33 -3.69 -8.27 2.68
C GLU A 33 -4.79 -8.25 1.62
N ALA A 34 -4.81 -7.23 0.77
CA ALA A 34 -5.80 -7.11 -0.29
C ALA A 34 -5.75 -8.28 -1.29
N ALA A 35 -4.55 -8.75 -1.63
CA ALA A 35 -4.39 -9.91 -2.52
C ALA A 35 -4.85 -11.22 -1.88
N HIS A 36 -4.69 -11.38 -0.56
CA HIS A 36 -5.14 -12.57 0.17
C HIS A 36 -6.65 -12.58 0.39
N ALA A 37 -7.24 -11.44 0.73
CA ALA A 37 -8.68 -11.30 1.00
C ALA A 37 -9.53 -11.31 -0.28
N SER A 38 -8.95 -11.02 -1.43
CA SER A 38 -9.64 -10.92 -2.72
C SER A 38 -8.85 -11.65 -3.82
N GLU A 39 -8.25 -10.91 -4.74
CA GLU A 39 -7.44 -11.43 -5.84
C GLU A 39 -6.18 -10.58 -6.00
N ARG A 40 -5.16 -11.09 -6.69
CA ARG A 40 -3.89 -10.36 -6.90
C ARG A 40 -4.08 -8.97 -7.54
N VAL A 41 -5.13 -8.76 -8.33
CA VAL A 41 -5.46 -7.47 -8.94
C VAL A 41 -5.89 -6.42 -7.91
N ALA A 42 -6.37 -6.84 -6.74
CA ALA A 42 -6.79 -5.94 -5.66
C ALA A 42 -5.61 -5.24 -4.99
N ALA A 43 -4.40 -5.83 -4.98
CA ALA A 43 -3.21 -5.26 -4.36
C ALA A 43 -2.89 -3.82 -4.82
N PRO A 44 -2.66 -3.54 -6.11
CA PRO A 44 -2.37 -2.17 -6.56
C PRO A 44 -3.59 -1.24 -6.42
N ALA A 45 -4.81 -1.77 -6.57
CA ALA A 45 -6.03 -0.97 -6.44
C ALA A 45 -6.25 -0.51 -4.99
N ALA A 46 -6.00 -1.37 -4.00
CA ALA A 46 -6.12 -1.05 -2.59
C ALA A 46 -5.12 0.05 -2.17
N CYS A 47 -3.85 -0.07 -2.59
CA CYS A 47 -2.85 0.97 -2.33
C CYS A 47 -3.25 2.32 -2.94
N TRP A 48 -3.81 2.33 -4.15
CA TRP A 48 -4.31 3.55 -4.79
C TRP A 48 -5.52 4.14 -4.06
N VAL A 49 -6.47 3.30 -3.63
CA VAL A 49 -7.65 3.74 -2.87
C VAL A 49 -7.25 4.34 -1.52
N ALA A 50 -6.32 3.70 -0.80
CA ALA A 50 -5.79 4.20 0.46
C ALA A 50 -5.15 5.60 0.29
N ALA A 51 -4.27 5.74 -0.70
CA ALA A 51 -3.65 7.03 -1.01
C ALA A 51 -4.69 8.10 -1.40
N ARG A 52 -5.72 7.74 -2.18
CA ARG A 52 -6.81 8.64 -2.56
C ARG A 52 -7.68 9.05 -1.37
N ALA A 53 -7.88 8.16 -0.39
CA ALA A 53 -8.64 8.45 0.82
C ALA A 53 -7.89 9.39 1.78
N GLY A 54 -6.57 9.55 1.62
CA GLY A 54 -5.76 10.41 2.48
C GLY A 54 -5.63 9.88 3.91
N VAL A 55 -5.80 8.57 4.11
CA VAL A 55 -5.63 7.90 5.40
C VAL A 55 -4.21 7.42 5.59
N ASP A 56 -3.80 7.26 6.84
CA ASP A 56 -2.50 6.67 7.16
C ASP A 56 -2.45 5.19 6.77
N LEU A 57 -1.26 4.68 6.44
CA LEU A 57 -1.08 3.30 5.99
C LEU A 57 -1.53 2.27 7.03
N ASP A 58 -1.36 2.55 8.31
CA ASP A 58 -1.83 1.69 9.41
C ASP A 58 -3.37 1.61 9.44
N GLU A 59 -4.04 2.74 9.21
CA GLU A 59 -5.49 2.80 9.12
C GLU A 59 -6.01 2.04 7.88
N ALA A 60 -5.36 2.24 6.73
CA ALA A 60 -5.68 1.52 5.50
C ALA A 60 -5.52 0.00 5.66
N LEU A 61 -4.44 -0.45 6.30
CA LEU A 61 -4.19 -1.86 6.55
C LEU A 61 -5.23 -2.45 7.51
N ARG A 62 -5.59 -1.72 8.57
CA ARG A 62 -6.65 -2.13 9.49
C ARG A 62 -7.99 -2.29 8.75
N ALA A 63 -8.38 -1.31 7.93
CA ALA A 63 -9.60 -1.39 7.14
C ALA A 63 -9.57 -2.55 6.14
N ALA A 64 -8.43 -2.83 5.49
CA ALA A 64 -8.29 -3.97 4.59
C ALA A 64 -8.51 -5.31 5.31
N ARG A 65 -7.98 -5.46 6.54
CA ARG A 65 -8.20 -6.64 7.38
C ARG A 65 -9.65 -6.80 7.80
N GLU A 66 -10.30 -5.72 8.22
CA GLU A 66 -11.73 -5.72 8.61
C GLU A 66 -12.65 -6.16 7.45
N VAL A 67 -12.27 -5.89 6.19
CA VAL A 67 -13.00 -6.37 5.00
C VAL A 67 -12.73 -7.86 4.72
N GLY A 68 -11.51 -8.34 5.00
CA GLY A 68 -11.08 -9.73 4.79
C GLY A 68 -11.52 -10.70 5.88
N GLU A 69 -11.83 -10.20 7.08
CA GLU A 69 -12.47 -10.99 8.12
C GLU A 69 -13.92 -11.30 7.68
N PRO A 70 -14.27 -12.59 7.47
CA PRO A 70 -15.68 -12.92 7.29
C PRO A 70 -16.38 -12.47 8.57
N GLY A 71 -17.38 -11.59 8.43
CA GLY A 71 -18.16 -11.08 9.56
C GLY A 71 -18.52 -12.23 10.52
N GLY A 72 -18.37 -11.97 11.83
CA GLY A 72 -18.58 -12.96 12.89
C GLY A 72 -19.89 -13.74 12.80
#